data_AF-A0A645HXV0-F1
#
_entry.id   AF-A0A645HXV0-F1
#
_cell.length_a   1.000
_cell.length_b   1.000
_cell.length_c   1.000
_cell.angle_alpha   90.00
_cell.angle_beta   90.00
_cell.angle_gamma   90.00
#
_symmetry.space_group_name_H-M   'P 1'
#
loop_
_entity.id
_entity.type
_entity.pdbx_description
1 polymer ?
#
loop_
_entity_poly.entity_id
_entity_poly.type
_entity_poly.pdbx_seq_one_letter_code
_entity_poly.pdbx_strand_id
1 'polypeptide(L)'
;MGRGENTESYVPLIAAQFKTGRKWRNETANDPLFCDLAQIKGIQLDGKSFEEVLRLIEAAKRNGQWLVLVGHEMDNKKGELTSLLSTIEAICQYASKQNNGVWIDNVQNIASFIKEQRDEKVFSEFHDDTDSLFSVY
;
A
#
# COMPACT_ATOMS: atom_id res chain seq x y z
N MET A 1 -19.01 13.99 3.35
CA MET A 1 -19.85 15.21 3.52
C MET A 1 -20.63 15.08 4.83
N GLY A 2 -21.15 16.16 5.39
CA GLY A 2 -21.88 16.11 6.67
C GLY A 2 -21.00 16.10 7.93
N ARG A 3 -21.63 16.08 9.12
CA ARG A 3 -20.96 16.18 10.44
C ARG A 3 -21.58 15.18 11.43
N GLY A 4 -20.73 14.52 12.23
CA GLY A 4 -21.16 13.58 13.26
C GLY A 4 -21.86 12.36 12.67
N GLU A 5 -23.02 11.99 13.22
CA GLU A 5 -23.83 10.86 12.74
C GLU A 5 -24.31 11.03 11.29
N ASN A 6 -24.35 12.27 10.79
CA ASN A 6 -24.73 12.58 9.41
C ASN A 6 -23.52 12.55 8.44
N THR A 7 -22.38 11.98 8.83
CA THR A 7 -21.21 11.89 7.96
C THR A 7 -21.42 10.83 6.87
N GLU A 8 -21.45 11.32 5.63
CA GLU A 8 -21.47 10.51 4.42
C GLU A 8 -20.07 10.35 3.82
N SER A 9 -19.80 9.17 3.27
CA SER A 9 -18.50 8.82 2.72
C SER A 9 -18.51 8.80 1.19
N TYR A 10 -17.44 9.31 0.57
CA TYR A 10 -17.22 9.17 -0.87
C TYR A 10 -16.56 7.83 -1.24
N VAL A 11 -16.14 7.02 -0.28
CA VAL A 11 -15.46 5.74 -0.54
C VAL A 11 -16.26 4.83 -1.48
N PRO A 12 -17.59 4.66 -1.35
CA PRO A 12 -18.35 3.84 -2.28
C PRO A 12 -18.28 4.33 -3.74
N LEU A 13 -18.30 5.65 -3.94
CA LEU A 13 -18.17 6.26 -5.27
C LEU A 13 -16.78 6.00 -5.85
N ILE A 14 -15.74 6.11 -5.02
CA ILE A 14 -14.37 5.82 -5.42
C ILE A 14 -14.21 4.35 -5.80
N ALA A 15 -14.75 3.43 -5.01
CA ALA A 15 -14.72 1.99 -5.28
C ALA A 15 -15.40 1.61 -6.61
N ALA A 16 -16.46 2.34 -6.99
CA ALA A 16 -17.17 2.10 -8.24
C ALA A 16 -16.45 2.64 -9.49
N GLN A 17 -15.63 3.69 -9.35
CA GLN A 17 -15.04 4.40 -10.50
C GLN A 17 -13.53 4.19 -10.67
N PHE A 18 -12.81 3.90 -9.58
CA PHE A 18 -11.35 3.84 -9.59
C PHE A 18 -10.86 2.50 -9.02
N LYS A 19 -9.72 2.04 -9.53
CA LYS A 19 -9.06 0.84 -9.03
C LYS A 19 -8.49 1.02 -7.62
N THR A 20 -8.07 2.24 -7.30
CA THR A 20 -7.58 2.59 -5.98
C THR A 20 -7.97 4.02 -5.59
N GLY A 21 -8.17 4.25 -4.31
CA GLY A 21 -8.24 5.58 -3.70
C GLY A 21 -7.37 5.63 -2.45
N ARG A 22 -7.00 6.84 -2.00
CA ARG A 22 -6.04 7.00 -0.90
C ARG A 22 -6.43 8.10 0.09
N LYS A 23 -6.24 7.84 1.37
CA LYS A 23 -6.31 8.82 2.47
C LYS A 23 -4.99 9.56 2.67
N TRP A 24 -5.03 10.73 3.29
CA TRP A 24 -3.85 11.55 3.55
C TRP A 24 -3.44 11.51 5.03
N ARG A 25 -2.13 11.62 5.28
CA ARG A 25 -1.52 11.72 6.63
C ARG A 25 -1.86 10.57 7.57
N ASN A 26 -1.79 9.35 7.07
CA ASN A 26 -1.90 8.17 7.91
C ASN A 26 -0.55 7.83 8.57
N GLU A 27 -0.61 7.11 9.68
CA GLU A 27 0.56 6.77 10.50
C GLU A 27 0.99 5.30 10.36
N THR A 28 0.19 4.48 9.68
CA THR A 28 0.41 3.03 9.54
C THR A 28 0.35 2.60 8.09
N ALA A 29 1.15 1.59 7.73
CA ALA A 29 1.13 0.95 6.42
C ALA A 29 -0.14 0.11 6.23
N ASN A 30 -0.35 -0.37 5.00
CA ASN A 30 -1.53 -1.14 4.61
C ASN A 30 -1.26 -2.63 4.78
N ASP A 31 -2.18 -3.33 5.44
CA ASP A 31 -2.18 -4.79 5.42
C ASP A 31 -2.72 -5.26 4.05
N PRO A 32 -1.94 -5.98 3.23
CA PRO A 32 -2.37 -6.38 1.90
C PRO A 32 -3.50 -7.41 1.91
N LEU A 33 -3.85 -8.05 3.03
CA LEU A 33 -5.02 -8.94 3.10
C LEU A 33 -6.31 -8.19 3.41
N PHE A 34 -6.24 -7.14 4.23
CA PHE A 34 -7.43 -6.49 4.78
C PHE A 34 -7.66 -5.04 4.34
N CYS A 35 -6.66 -4.38 3.72
CA CYS A 35 -6.85 -3.00 3.31
C CYS A 35 -7.96 -2.85 2.27
N ASP A 36 -8.73 -1.79 2.40
CA ASP A 36 -9.69 -1.37 1.38
C ASP A 36 -8.96 -0.56 0.31
N LEU A 37 -8.87 -1.12 -0.89
CA LEU A 37 -8.17 -0.52 -2.03
C LEU A 37 -8.79 0.83 -2.44
N ALA A 38 -10.07 1.08 -2.16
CA ALA A 38 -10.71 2.36 -2.44
C ALA A 38 -10.30 3.48 -1.45
N GLN A 39 -9.58 3.15 -0.37
CA GLN A 39 -9.18 4.11 0.66
C GLN A 39 -7.88 3.74 1.37
N ILE A 40 -6.85 3.34 0.61
CA ILE A 40 -5.54 2.96 1.16
C ILE A 40 -4.90 4.10 1.96
N LYS A 41 -4.12 3.73 2.98
CA LYS A 41 -3.41 4.68 3.84
C LYS A 41 -2.19 5.23 3.11
N GLY A 42 -2.03 6.55 3.11
CA GLY A 42 -0.85 7.23 2.59
C GLY A 42 -0.05 7.91 3.70
N ILE A 43 1.26 7.64 3.76
CA ILE A 43 2.16 8.25 4.74
C ILE A 43 2.95 9.38 4.07
N GLN A 44 3.05 10.51 4.75
CA GLN A 44 3.75 11.69 4.25
C GLN A 44 5.24 11.40 3.99
N LEU A 45 5.73 11.76 2.80
CA LEU A 45 7.15 11.75 2.43
C LEU A 45 7.80 13.12 2.61
N ASP A 46 7.02 14.20 2.45
CA ASP A 46 7.56 15.56 2.48
C ASP A 46 8.36 15.85 3.75
N GLY A 47 9.52 16.48 3.58
CA GLY A 47 10.41 16.89 4.65
C GLY A 47 11.10 15.76 5.42
N LYS A 48 10.82 14.49 5.11
CA LYS A 48 11.47 13.33 5.76
C LYS A 48 12.87 13.10 5.21
N SER A 49 13.79 12.71 6.08
CA SER A 49 15.08 12.17 5.68
C SER A 49 14.97 10.70 5.26
N PHE A 50 16.01 10.18 4.59
CA PHE A 50 16.07 8.77 4.25
C PHE A 50 16.03 7.87 5.49
N GLU A 51 16.70 8.23 6.59
CA GLU A 51 16.71 7.44 7.83
C GLU A 51 15.31 7.33 8.44
N GLU A 52 14.51 8.39 8.35
CA GLU A 52 13.11 8.37 8.78
C GLU A 52 12.27 7.44 7.91
N VAL A 53 12.43 7.51 6.59
CA VAL A 53 11.70 6.65 5.65
C VAL A 53 12.14 5.20 5.77
N LEU A 54 13.43 4.95 5.97
CA LEU A 54 13.97 3.60 6.17
C LEU A 54 13.34 2.91 7.38
N ARG A 55 13.11 3.64 8.48
CA ARG A 55 12.37 3.08 9.63
C ARG A 55 10.94 2.66 9.27
N LEU A 56 10.27 3.41 8.41
CA LEU A 56 8.94 3.07 7.91
C LEU A 56 8.97 1.84 7.00
N ILE A 57 9.96 1.78 6.09
CA ILE A 57 10.17 0.64 5.19
C ILE A 57 10.41 -0.63 6.00
N GLU A 58 11.36 -0.61 6.94
CA GLU A 58 11.69 -1.78 7.76
C GLU A 58 10.52 -2.20 8.67
N ALA A 59 9.74 -1.24 9.19
CA ALA A 59 8.53 -1.56 9.95
C ALA A 59 7.46 -2.25 9.10
N ALA A 60 7.19 -1.72 7.90
CA ALA A 60 6.25 -2.33 6.98
C ALA A 60 6.71 -3.74 6.55
N LYS A 61 8.01 -3.88 6.22
CA LYS A 61 8.63 -5.15 5.84
C LYS A 61 8.49 -6.20 6.93
N ARG A 62 8.81 -5.88 8.19
CA ARG A 62 8.65 -6.80 9.33
C ARG A 62 7.22 -7.32 9.49
N ASN A 63 6.24 -6.51 9.12
CA ASN A 63 4.82 -6.83 9.25
C ASN A 63 4.19 -7.37 7.96
N GLY A 64 4.96 -7.56 6.87
CA GLY A 64 4.42 -7.96 5.57
C GLY A 64 3.45 -6.94 4.97
N GLN A 65 3.61 -5.65 5.30
CA GLN A 65 2.71 -4.58 4.92
C GLN A 65 3.18 -3.82 3.67
N TRP A 66 2.20 -3.23 2.97
CA TRP A 66 2.41 -2.34 1.85
C TRP A 66 2.45 -0.87 2.31
N LEU A 67 3.63 -0.25 2.18
CA LEU A 67 3.85 1.16 2.46
C LEU A 67 3.57 2.02 1.21
N VAL A 68 2.71 3.04 1.35
CA VAL A 68 2.47 4.05 0.32
C VAL A 68 3.01 5.39 0.83
N LEU A 69 4.06 5.89 0.18
CA LEU A 69 4.66 7.20 0.45
C LEU A 69 4.04 8.26 -0.45
N VAL A 70 3.81 9.44 0.10
CA VAL A 70 3.07 10.50 -0.57
C VAL A 70 3.77 11.84 -0.38
N GLY A 71 4.18 12.44 -1.50
CA GLY A 71 4.70 13.80 -1.56
C GLY A 71 3.83 14.71 -2.42
N HIS A 72 4.03 16.03 -2.30
CA HIS A 72 3.33 17.00 -3.15
C HIS A 72 4.21 17.51 -4.30
N GLU A 73 5.42 17.95 -3.99
CA GLU A 73 6.43 18.40 -4.97
C GLU A 73 7.79 17.76 -4.68
N MET A 74 8.74 17.95 -5.59
CA MET A 74 10.10 17.39 -5.47
C MET A 74 11.15 18.47 -5.77
N ASP A 75 12.05 18.71 -4.81
CA ASP A 75 13.17 19.64 -4.96
C ASP A 75 14.37 19.18 -4.10
N ASN A 76 15.54 19.75 -4.34
CA ASN A 76 16.71 19.63 -3.48
C ASN A 76 16.57 20.48 -2.20
N LYS A 77 15.86 21.61 -2.26
CA LYS A 77 15.66 22.49 -1.11
C LYS A 77 14.42 22.09 -0.33
N LYS A 78 14.50 22.17 1.00
CA LYS A 78 13.35 21.90 1.87
C LYS A 78 12.34 23.05 1.80
N GLY A 79 11.11 22.75 1.41
CA GLY A 79 9.92 23.58 1.58
C GLY A 79 8.86 22.89 2.46
N GLU A 80 7.69 23.52 2.62
CA GLU A 80 6.64 23.02 3.52
C GLU A 80 6.03 21.69 3.08
N LEU A 81 5.90 21.47 1.76
CA LEU A 81 5.31 20.27 1.15
C LEU A 81 6.26 19.64 0.13
N THR A 82 7.56 19.68 0.41
CA THR A 82 8.59 19.21 -0.51
C THR A 82 9.14 17.84 -0.11
N SER A 83 9.05 16.89 -1.03
CA SER A 83 9.78 15.62 -0.96
C SER A 83 11.20 15.82 -1.49
N LEU A 84 12.19 15.59 -0.63
CA LEU A 84 13.59 15.86 -0.99
C LEU A 84 14.08 14.86 -2.04
N LEU A 85 14.66 15.37 -3.13
CA LEU A 85 15.23 14.53 -4.19
C LEU A 85 16.28 13.55 -3.64
N SER A 86 17.10 13.99 -2.69
CA SER A 86 18.09 13.13 -2.02
C SER A 86 17.46 11.96 -1.26
N THR A 87 16.27 12.14 -0.70
CA THR A 87 15.55 11.07 0.01
C THR A 87 14.92 10.10 -0.98
N ILE A 88 14.29 10.62 -2.05
CA ILE A 88 13.73 9.78 -3.13
C ILE A 88 14.83 8.93 -3.77
N GLU A 89 15.98 9.54 -4.09
CA GLU A 89 17.13 8.85 -4.66
C GLU A 89 17.62 7.74 -3.72
N ALA A 90 17.80 8.03 -2.43
CA ALA A 90 18.24 7.04 -1.46
C ALA A 90 17.26 5.86 -1.31
N ILE A 91 15.94 6.10 -1.40
CA ILE A 91 14.92 5.04 -1.42
C ILE A 91 15.10 4.14 -2.65
N CYS A 92 15.27 4.73 -3.84
CA CYS A 92 15.49 3.98 -5.07
C CYS A 92 16.78 3.15 -5.01
N GLN A 93 17.88 3.74 -4.53
CA GLN A 93 19.16 3.05 -4.34
C GLN A 93 19.05 1.90 -3.33
N TYR A 94 18.29 2.09 -2.24
CA TYR A 94 18.01 1.04 -1.27
C TYR A 94 17.21 -0.11 -1.91
N ALA A 95 16.12 0.18 -2.62
CA ALA A 95 15.29 -0.87 -3.22
C ALA A 95 15.97 -1.62 -4.37
N SER A 96 16.92 -0.99 -5.06
CA SER A 96 17.68 -1.62 -6.15
C SER A 96 18.60 -2.76 -5.68
N LYS A 97 18.91 -2.82 -4.38
CA LYS A 97 19.73 -3.90 -3.80
C LYS A 97 18.85 -5.12 -3.52
N GLN A 98 19.05 -6.21 -4.26
CA GLN A 98 18.25 -7.44 -4.13
C GLN A 98 18.15 -7.97 -2.69
N ASN A 99 19.23 -7.88 -1.92
CA ASN A 99 19.27 -8.35 -0.53
C ASN A 99 18.35 -7.55 0.43
N ASN A 100 17.89 -6.37 0.02
CA ASN A 100 16.95 -5.59 0.82
C ASN A 100 15.51 -6.12 0.69
N GLY A 101 15.19 -6.91 -0.34
CA GLY A 101 13.91 -7.62 -0.44
C GLY A 101 12.68 -6.70 -0.42
N VAL A 102 12.79 -5.53 -1.04
CA VAL A 102 11.69 -4.56 -1.18
C VAL A 102 11.37 -4.39 -2.65
N TRP A 103 10.10 -4.60 -3.00
CA TRP A 103 9.56 -4.26 -4.31
C TRP A 103 8.94 -2.85 -4.24
N ILE A 104 9.39 -1.97 -5.14
CA ILE A 104 8.78 -0.64 -5.35
C ILE A 104 8.11 -0.65 -6.72
N ASP A 105 6.88 -0.17 -6.75
CA ASP A 105 6.14 0.08 -7.98
C ASP A 105 5.08 1.17 -7.74
N ASN A 106 4.37 1.54 -8.80
CA ASN A 106 3.21 2.40 -8.72
C ASN A 106 2.02 1.70 -8.03
N VAL A 107 1.11 2.50 -7.48
CA VAL A 107 -0.03 1.99 -6.70
C VAL A 107 -0.97 1.10 -7.50
N GLN A 108 -1.06 1.30 -8.82
CA GLN A 108 -1.94 0.54 -9.71
C GLN A 108 -1.44 -0.90 -9.87
N ASN A 109 -0.14 -1.10 -10.05
CA ASN A 109 0.45 -2.44 -10.20
C ASN A 109 0.35 -3.23 -8.90
N ILE A 110 0.72 -2.62 -7.77
CA ILE A 110 0.67 -3.29 -6.45
C ILE A 110 -0.78 -3.65 -6.09
N ALA A 111 -1.74 -2.75 -6.33
CA ALA A 111 -3.15 -3.05 -6.07
C ALA A 111 -3.69 -4.18 -6.96
N SER A 112 -3.26 -4.24 -8.21
CA SER A 112 -3.66 -5.33 -9.13
C SER A 112 -3.13 -6.67 -8.64
N PHE A 113 -1.85 -6.71 -8.26
CA PHE A 113 -1.22 -7.89 -7.66
C PHE A 113 -1.94 -8.31 -6.37
N ILE A 114 -2.20 -7.38 -5.45
CA ILE A 114 -2.93 -7.70 -4.21
C ILE A 114 -4.30 -8.28 -4.50
N LYS A 115 -5.05 -7.71 -5.46
CA LYS A 115 -6.37 -8.22 -5.83
C LYS A 115 -6.29 -9.64 -6.37
N GLU A 116 -5.38 -9.89 -7.30
CA GLU A 116 -5.14 -11.22 -7.87
C GLU A 116 -4.79 -12.23 -6.77
N GLN A 117 -3.88 -11.90 -5.87
CA GLN A 117 -3.48 -12.77 -4.76
C GLN A 117 -4.59 -13.02 -3.74
N ARG A 118 -5.50 -12.04 -3.52
CA ARG A 118 -6.69 -12.24 -2.69
C ARG A 118 -7.69 -13.18 -3.37
N ASP A 119 -7.94 -12.97 -4.66
CA ASP A 119 -8.88 -13.79 -5.43
C ASP A 119 -8.36 -15.24 -5.54
N GLU A 120 -7.08 -15.44 -5.83
CA GLU A 120 -6.43 -16.77 -5.84
C GLU A 120 -6.51 -17.49 -4.50
N LYS A 121 -6.31 -16.79 -3.38
CA LYS A 121 -6.46 -17.37 -2.04
C LYS A 121 -7.89 -17.84 -1.79
N VAL A 122 -8.88 -17.03 -2.17
CA VAL A 122 -10.29 -17.41 -2.11
C VAL A 122 -10.54 -18.66 -2.96
N PHE A 123 -10.01 -18.74 -4.19
CA PHE A 123 -10.14 -19.94 -5.03
C PHE A 123 -9.40 -21.17 -4.47
N SER A 124 -8.24 -20.99 -3.80
CA SER A 124 -7.50 -22.10 -3.18
C SER A 124 -8.23 -22.67 -1.96
N GLU A 125 -8.88 -21.82 -1.14
CA GLU A 125 -9.73 -22.26 -0.03
C GLU A 125 -11.00 -22.99 -0.54
N PHE A 126 -11.47 -22.66 -1.75
CA PHE A 126 -12.59 -23.37 -2.39
C PHE A 126 -12.20 -24.70 -3.08
N HIS A 127 -10.91 -24.97 -3.32
CA HIS A 127 -10.46 -26.19 -4.00
C HIS A 127 -10.02 -27.33 -3.06
N ASP A 128 -9.96 -27.09 -1.74
CA ASP A 128 -9.44 -28.08 -0.78
C ASP A 128 -10.52 -28.87 0.01
N ASP A 129 -11.79 -28.80 -0.39
CA ASP A 129 -12.89 -29.42 0.37
C ASP A 129 -13.76 -30.45 -0.38
N THR A 130 -13.42 -30.87 -1.62
CA THR A 130 -14.21 -31.91 -2.32
C THR A 130 -13.45 -33.02 -3.04
N ASP A 131 -12.13 -33.02 -3.13
CA ASP A 131 -11.40 -33.99 -3.96
C ASP A 131 -10.83 -35.22 -3.21
N SER A 132 -11.36 -35.56 -2.03
CA SER A 132 -10.96 -36.77 -1.27
C SER A 132 -12.04 -37.82 -1.05
N LEU A 133 -13.20 -37.73 -1.74
CA LEU A 133 -14.29 -38.70 -1.59
C LEU A 133 -14.75 -39.36 -2.89
N PHE A 134 -13.82 -39.91 -3.67
CA PHE A 134 -14.16 -41.03 -4.56
C PHE A 134 -13.06 -42.10 -4.56
N SER A 135 -13.06 -42.92 -3.51
CA SER A 135 -12.64 -44.31 -3.63
C SER A 135 -13.77 -45.18 -3.08
N VAL A 136 -14.52 -45.80 -4.00
CA VAL A 136 -15.40 -46.93 -3.71
C VAL A 136 -14.80 -48.11 -4.48
N TYR A 137 -14.45 -49.13 -3.70
CA TYR A 137 -13.98 -50.49 -4.01
C TYR A 137 -13.81 -50.91 -5.48
#